data_AF-A0A2D6WLQ2-F1
#
_entry.id   AF-A0A2D6WLQ2-F1
#
_cell.length_a   1.000
_cell.length_b   1.000
_cell.length_c   1.000
_cell.angle_alpha   90.00
_cell.angle_beta   90.00
_cell.angle_gamma   90.00
#
_symmetry.space_group_name_H-M   'P 1'
#
loop_
_entity.id
_entity.type
_entity.pdbx_description
1 polymer ?
#
loop_
_entity_poly.entity_id
_entity_poly.type
_entity_poly.pdbx_seq_one_letter_code
_entity_poly.pdbx_strand_id
1 'polypeptide(L)'
;MVITMTERIVVSSDHTGFELKEAIKGFLNELGYQVEDVGTSNTNPVDYPKYTLKAAKKVSSGDYSRGIVFCGTGQGDAIVANKVVGIRAALCWDSLTAELSRSHNDANILVLGGWILEKRLAKEIVRVWLTTPFAGGRHRRRLEQIKTLETNNCLHRRKTYDISLTIHPGMLVWPGDPPITIDTVTSIAMGDSSNVSLLHTGTHTATHIDAPRHFIPGSAGIDSTAPGVLMGPARLCQIAGVHHINRKVLEELELPGVTRLLLGTRNSVFIKKKQLELDYAFISEDAARYLVDIGIKLVGIDYLSIEEYSKEGHPAHNILLGAGVIIVEGLDLTEVPAGDYELICLPLKLKDGDGAPARVFLREV
;
A
#
# COMPACT_ATOMS: atom_id res chain seq x y z
N MET A 1 -22.42 19.96 -32.69
CA MET A 1 -23.12 20.43 -31.48
C MET A 1 -22.30 19.94 -30.30
N VAL A 2 -21.48 20.80 -29.69
CA VAL A 2 -20.74 20.43 -28.48
C VAL A 2 -21.76 20.42 -27.35
N ILE A 3 -22.10 19.24 -26.83
CA ILE A 3 -22.89 19.14 -25.61
C ILE A 3 -22.00 19.69 -24.50
N THR A 4 -22.18 20.96 -24.15
CA THR A 4 -21.60 21.51 -22.93
C THR A 4 -22.30 20.80 -21.78
N MET A 5 -21.65 19.77 -21.22
CA MET A 5 -22.10 19.10 -20.01
C MET A 5 -22.35 20.17 -18.94
N THR A 6 -23.60 20.32 -18.51
CA THR A 6 -23.95 21.18 -17.39
C THR A 6 -23.24 20.65 -16.16
N GLU A 7 -22.35 21.47 -15.59
CA GLU A 7 -21.57 21.05 -14.44
C GLU A 7 -22.48 20.76 -13.24
N ARG A 8 -22.20 19.64 -12.57
CA ARG A 8 -22.97 19.16 -11.41
C ARG A 8 -22.27 19.56 -10.12
N ILE A 9 -23.01 20.11 -9.17
CA ILE A 9 -22.51 20.51 -7.84
C ILE A 9 -23.27 19.74 -6.78
N VAL A 10 -22.55 19.13 -5.84
CA VAL A 10 -23.16 18.53 -4.65
C VAL A 10 -23.20 19.55 -3.53
N VAL A 11 -24.35 19.67 -2.85
CA VAL A 11 -24.49 20.51 -1.67
C VAL A 11 -24.93 19.70 -0.46
N SER A 12 -24.50 20.10 0.73
CA SER A 12 -24.97 19.47 1.97
C SER A 12 -24.97 20.43 3.13
N SER A 13 -25.94 20.30 4.02
CA SER A 13 -25.92 20.99 5.30
C SER A 13 -26.48 20.13 6.42
N ASP A 14 -26.12 20.46 7.65
CA ASP A 14 -26.98 20.18 8.79
C ASP A 14 -28.11 21.21 8.89
N HIS A 15 -28.86 21.15 9.99
CA HIS A 15 -29.96 22.04 10.29
C HIS A 15 -29.56 23.51 10.44
N THR A 16 -28.33 23.78 10.90
CA THR A 16 -27.85 25.14 11.14
C THR A 16 -27.42 25.84 9.86
N GLY A 17 -26.96 25.08 8.85
CA GLY A 17 -26.66 25.58 7.50
C GLY A 17 -27.85 25.56 6.53
N PHE A 18 -29.01 25.02 6.93
CA PHE A 18 -30.13 24.71 6.03
C PHE A 18 -30.62 25.93 5.22
N GLU A 19 -30.91 27.06 5.86
CA GLU A 19 -31.43 28.23 5.14
C GLU A 19 -30.44 28.81 4.13
N LEU A 20 -29.15 28.81 4.48
CA LEU A 20 -28.11 29.32 3.60
C LEU A 20 -27.93 28.37 2.40
N LYS A 21 -27.93 27.06 2.66
CA LYS A 21 -27.91 26.02 1.61
C LYS A 21 -29.08 26.18 0.65
N GLU A 22 -30.31 26.36 1.12
CA GLU A 22 -31.47 26.54 0.22
C GLU A 22 -31.34 27.80 -0.64
N ALA A 23 -30.87 28.91 -0.06
CA ALA A 23 -30.64 30.15 -0.81
C ALA A 23 -29.55 29.99 -1.88
N ILE A 24 -28.48 29.26 -1.58
CA ILE A 24 -27.41 28.97 -2.54
C ILE A 24 -27.86 27.95 -3.58
N LYS A 25 -28.62 26.92 -3.21
CA LYS A 25 -29.19 25.95 -4.16
C LYS A 25 -30.05 26.65 -5.22
N GLY A 26 -30.93 27.57 -4.80
CA GLY A 26 -31.69 28.41 -5.73
C GLY A 26 -30.80 29.24 -6.66
N PHE A 27 -29.77 29.89 -6.10
CA PHE A 27 -28.82 30.68 -6.87
C PHE A 27 -27.99 29.87 -7.86
N LEU A 28 -27.56 28.66 -7.50
CA LEU A 28 -26.86 27.74 -8.42
C LEU A 28 -27.74 27.33 -9.59
N ASN A 29 -29.03 27.08 -9.34
CA ASN A 29 -30.01 26.79 -10.40
C ASN A 29 -30.19 28.01 -11.33
N GLU A 30 -30.26 29.24 -10.78
CA GLU A 30 -30.31 30.48 -11.57
C GLU A 30 -29.07 30.65 -12.47
N LEU A 31 -27.90 30.19 -12.01
CA LEU A 31 -26.65 30.19 -12.79
C LEU A 31 -26.56 29.01 -13.77
N GLY A 32 -27.55 28.11 -13.80
CA GLY A 32 -27.62 26.99 -14.72
C GLY A 32 -26.85 25.73 -14.29
N TYR A 33 -26.44 25.60 -13.03
CA TYR A 33 -25.82 24.37 -12.52
C TYR A 33 -26.87 23.31 -12.16
N GLN A 34 -26.52 22.03 -12.29
CA GLN A 34 -27.32 20.95 -11.72
C GLN A 34 -26.88 20.68 -10.28
N VAL A 35 -27.82 20.72 -9.33
CA VAL A 35 -27.51 20.59 -7.91
C VAL A 35 -28.08 19.30 -7.32
N GLU A 36 -27.23 18.47 -6.71
CA GLU A 36 -27.66 17.37 -5.84
C GLU A 36 -27.54 17.81 -4.38
N ASP A 37 -28.66 17.80 -3.65
CA ASP A 37 -28.69 18.10 -2.22
C ASP A 37 -28.66 16.80 -1.40
N VAL A 38 -27.54 16.55 -0.74
CA VAL A 38 -27.35 15.38 0.13
C VAL A 38 -27.42 15.73 1.61
N GLY A 39 -27.89 16.94 1.94
CA GLY A 39 -28.05 17.49 3.29
C GLY A 39 -29.37 17.14 3.98
N THR A 40 -29.66 17.82 5.09
CA THR A 40 -30.99 17.81 5.71
C THR A 40 -32.01 18.57 4.85
N SER A 41 -33.29 18.21 4.96
CA SER A 41 -34.41 18.85 4.25
C SER A 41 -35.22 19.84 5.10
N ASN A 42 -34.84 20.03 6.37
CA ASN A 42 -35.51 20.94 7.30
C ASN A 42 -34.55 21.42 8.41
N THR A 43 -35.07 22.22 9.33
CA THR A 43 -34.35 22.81 10.47
C THR A 43 -34.33 21.94 11.72
N ASN A 44 -34.78 20.68 11.66
CA ASN A 44 -34.72 19.79 12.81
C ASN A 44 -33.26 19.39 13.11
N PRO A 45 -32.83 19.40 14.39
CA PRO A 45 -31.46 19.10 14.78
C PRO A 45 -30.92 17.77 14.23
N VAL A 46 -29.74 17.84 13.59
CA VAL A 46 -28.99 16.70 13.04
C VAL A 46 -27.48 16.99 13.07
N ASP A 47 -26.64 15.95 13.02
CA ASP A 47 -25.18 16.08 13.06
C ASP A 47 -24.57 16.32 11.67
N TYR A 48 -23.86 17.43 11.48
CA TYR A 48 -23.17 17.78 10.23
C TYR A 48 -22.19 16.71 9.68
N PRO A 49 -21.41 15.94 10.48
CA PRO A 49 -20.38 15.06 9.91
C PRO A 49 -20.95 14.02 8.94
N LYS A 50 -22.18 13.55 9.18
CA LYS A 50 -22.87 12.57 8.33
C LYS A 50 -23.14 13.12 6.92
N TYR A 51 -23.52 14.39 6.83
CA TYR A 51 -23.89 15.03 5.57
C TYR A 51 -22.67 15.51 4.80
N THR A 52 -21.72 16.12 5.51
CA THR A 52 -20.47 16.60 4.92
C THR A 52 -19.64 15.46 4.37
N LEU A 53 -19.60 14.31 5.05
CA LEU A 53 -18.94 13.11 4.53
C LEU A 53 -19.58 12.59 3.23
N LYS A 54 -20.90 12.68 3.08
CA LYS A 54 -21.59 12.27 1.84
C LYS A 54 -21.20 13.14 0.66
N ALA A 55 -21.20 14.47 0.85
CA ALA A 55 -20.78 15.42 -0.19
C ALA A 55 -19.29 15.23 -0.53
N ALA A 56 -18.43 15.13 0.48
CA ALA A 56 -16.99 14.92 0.30
C ALA A 56 -16.66 13.63 -0.45
N LYS A 57 -17.33 12.51 -0.15
CA LYS A 57 -17.13 11.25 -0.88
C LYS A 57 -17.52 11.35 -2.36
N LYS A 58 -18.59 12.06 -2.68
CA LYS A 58 -19.06 12.29 -4.06
C LYS A 58 -18.10 13.14 -4.89
N VAL A 59 -17.42 14.11 -4.25
CA VAL A 59 -16.37 14.89 -4.92
C VAL A 59 -15.10 14.06 -5.07
N SER A 60 -14.71 13.31 -4.03
CA SER A 60 -13.52 12.46 -4.02
C SER A 60 -13.59 11.31 -5.04
N SER A 61 -14.77 10.72 -5.25
CA SER A 61 -14.99 9.66 -6.25
C SER A 61 -14.92 10.15 -7.70
N GLY A 62 -14.99 11.47 -7.92
CA GLY A 62 -15.12 12.05 -9.26
C GLY A 62 -16.55 12.07 -9.81
N ASP A 63 -17.57 11.65 -9.02
CA ASP A 63 -18.98 11.78 -9.43
C ASP A 63 -19.38 13.25 -9.63
N TYR A 64 -18.75 14.14 -8.84
CA TYR A 64 -18.91 15.59 -8.87
C TYR A 64 -17.54 16.26 -8.94
N SER A 65 -17.41 17.29 -9.78
CA SER A 65 -16.18 18.09 -9.83
C SER A 65 -16.00 18.96 -8.59
N ARG A 66 -17.11 19.42 -8.01
CA ARG A 66 -17.13 20.42 -6.93
C ARG A 66 -18.29 20.21 -5.97
N GLY A 67 -18.10 20.63 -4.71
CA GLY A 67 -19.14 20.63 -3.68
C GLY A 67 -19.18 21.91 -2.85
N ILE A 68 -20.33 22.18 -2.23
CA ILE A 68 -20.51 23.30 -1.29
C ILE A 68 -21.21 22.79 -0.03
N VAL A 69 -20.59 22.96 1.14
CA VAL A 69 -21.09 22.42 2.41
C VAL A 69 -21.32 23.51 3.44
N PHE A 70 -22.32 23.31 4.31
CA PHE A 70 -22.81 24.32 5.24
C PHE A 70 -23.10 23.75 6.64
N CYS A 71 -22.60 24.42 7.67
CA CYS A 71 -23.04 24.27 9.05
C CYS A 71 -22.96 25.64 9.73
N GLY A 72 -23.23 25.73 11.03
CA GLY A 72 -23.37 27.01 11.73
C GLY A 72 -22.20 27.94 11.51
N THR A 73 -20.97 27.45 11.75
CA THR A 73 -19.73 28.21 11.53
C THR A 73 -18.94 27.75 10.30
N GLY A 74 -19.23 26.57 9.75
CA GLY A 74 -18.41 25.97 8.69
C GLY A 74 -17.12 25.28 9.18
N GLN A 75 -16.67 25.51 10.42
CA GLN A 75 -15.41 24.94 10.92
C GLN A 75 -15.42 23.41 10.97
N GLY A 76 -16.49 22.85 11.52
CA GLY A 76 -16.67 21.40 11.61
C GLY A 76 -16.68 20.74 10.24
N ASP A 77 -17.37 21.35 9.28
CA ASP A 77 -17.44 20.84 7.91
C ASP A 77 -16.08 20.84 7.22
N ALA A 78 -15.30 21.92 7.39
CA ALA A 78 -13.96 21.99 6.83
C ALA A 78 -13.05 20.88 7.41
N ILE A 79 -13.15 20.62 8.72
CA ILE A 79 -12.39 19.54 9.36
C ILE A 79 -12.81 18.17 8.82
N VAL A 80 -14.12 17.90 8.73
CA VAL A 80 -14.65 16.61 8.29
C VAL A 80 -14.36 16.35 6.82
N ALA A 81 -14.63 17.32 5.94
CA ALA A 81 -14.43 17.17 4.50
C ALA A 81 -12.96 16.87 4.17
N ASN A 82 -12.01 17.55 4.81
CA ASN A 82 -10.58 17.32 4.64
C ASN A 82 -10.06 15.99 5.24
N LYS A 83 -10.91 15.16 5.87
CA LYS A 83 -10.55 13.76 6.20
C LYS A 83 -10.72 12.80 5.03
N VAL A 84 -11.37 13.23 3.95
CA VAL A 84 -11.55 12.43 2.75
C VAL A 84 -10.40 12.69 1.79
N VAL A 85 -9.71 11.62 1.35
CA VAL A 85 -8.58 11.71 0.42
C VAL A 85 -8.97 12.45 -0.86
N GLY A 86 -8.08 13.33 -1.34
CA GLY A 86 -8.32 14.14 -2.53
C GLY A 86 -9.23 15.36 -2.32
N ILE A 87 -9.75 15.57 -1.10
CA ILE A 87 -10.55 16.76 -0.77
C ILE A 87 -9.66 17.88 -0.23
N ARG A 88 -9.86 19.07 -0.80
CA ARG A 88 -9.31 20.34 -0.34
C ARG A 88 -10.47 21.28 -0.06
N ALA A 89 -11.07 21.12 1.11
CA ALA A 89 -12.18 21.93 1.56
C ALA A 89 -11.69 23.25 2.18
N ALA A 90 -12.23 24.37 1.73
CA ALA A 90 -11.84 25.70 2.18
C ALA A 90 -13.02 26.47 2.78
N LEU A 91 -12.88 26.85 4.05
CA LEU A 91 -13.81 27.75 4.74
C LEU A 91 -13.54 29.19 4.32
N CYS A 92 -14.52 29.80 3.68
CA CYS A 92 -14.41 31.16 3.14
C CYS A 92 -15.45 32.07 3.79
N TRP A 93 -15.05 33.31 4.04
CA TRP A 93 -15.87 34.32 4.71
C TRP A 93 -16.11 35.56 3.86
N ASP A 94 -15.35 35.69 2.77
CA ASP A 94 -15.37 36.83 1.86
C ASP A 94 -14.91 36.38 0.45
N SER A 95 -15.07 37.28 -0.52
CA SER A 95 -14.71 37.03 -1.92
C SER A 95 -13.21 36.77 -2.10
N LEU A 96 -12.35 37.39 -1.28
CA LEU A 96 -10.89 37.23 -1.36
C LEU A 96 -10.47 35.82 -0.95
N THR A 97 -10.95 35.31 0.19
CA THR A 97 -10.66 33.95 0.66
C THR A 97 -11.22 32.91 -0.30
N ALA A 98 -12.39 33.17 -0.90
CA ALA A 98 -12.97 32.34 -1.94
C ALA A 98 -12.08 32.25 -3.20
N GLU A 99 -11.65 33.39 -3.72
CA GLU A 99 -10.74 33.50 -4.87
C GLU A 99 -9.43 32.78 -4.59
N LEU A 100 -8.76 33.11 -3.47
CA LEU A 100 -7.46 32.54 -3.13
C LEU A 100 -7.56 31.03 -2.91
N SER A 101 -8.64 30.52 -2.32
CA SER A 101 -8.82 29.07 -2.15
C SER A 101 -8.86 28.32 -3.48
N ARG A 102 -9.47 28.90 -4.52
CA ARG A 102 -9.49 28.31 -5.86
C ARG A 102 -8.17 28.50 -6.59
N SER A 103 -7.73 29.75 -6.68
CA SER A 103 -6.55 30.16 -7.43
C SER A 103 -5.28 29.49 -6.88
N HIS A 104 -5.13 29.41 -5.56
CA HIS A 104 -3.91 28.93 -4.92
C HIS A 104 -3.96 27.47 -4.45
N ASN A 105 -5.12 26.96 -4.07
CA ASN A 105 -5.26 25.62 -3.48
C ASN A 105 -6.07 24.66 -4.34
N ASP A 106 -6.61 25.12 -5.46
CA ASP A 106 -7.56 24.34 -6.28
C ASP A 106 -8.59 23.63 -5.40
N ALA A 107 -9.17 24.37 -4.43
CA ALA A 107 -10.11 23.86 -3.46
C ALA A 107 -11.34 23.29 -4.18
N ASN A 108 -11.66 22.00 -3.99
CA ASN A 108 -12.78 21.34 -4.66
C ASN A 108 -14.05 21.28 -3.81
N ILE A 109 -13.97 21.71 -2.55
CA ILE A 109 -15.14 21.95 -1.70
C ILE A 109 -15.08 23.34 -1.09
N LEU A 110 -16.15 24.11 -1.27
CA LEU A 110 -16.37 25.38 -0.58
C LEU A 110 -17.13 25.12 0.72
N VAL A 111 -16.70 25.72 1.81
CA VAL A 111 -17.36 25.62 3.11
C VAL A 111 -17.84 26.99 3.55
N LEU A 112 -19.11 27.09 3.96
CA LEU A 112 -19.76 28.36 4.32
C LEU A 112 -20.49 28.23 5.67
N GLY A 113 -20.37 29.25 6.52
CA GLY A 113 -21.03 29.32 7.83
C GLY A 113 -22.43 29.91 7.75
N GLY A 114 -23.47 29.11 8.05
CA GLY A 114 -24.88 29.51 8.04
C GLY A 114 -25.24 30.62 9.04
N TRP A 115 -24.56 30.69 10.19
CA TRP A 115 -24.75 31.75 11.18
C TRP A 115 -23.88 32.98 10.92
N ILE A 116 -22.88 32.85 10.04
CA ILE A 116 -21.84 33.86 9.88
C ILE A 116 -22.08 34.70 8.63
N LEU A 117 -22.59 34.09 7.56
CA LEU A 117 -22.73 34.74 6.26
C LEU A 117 -24.17 35.14 5.96
N GLU A 118 -24.36 36.38 5.55
CA GLU A 118 -25.60 36.81 4.93
C GLU A 118 -25.76 36.23 3.52
N LYS A 119 -27.01 35.95 3.13
CA LYS A 119 -27.36 35.33 1.84
C LYS A 119 -26.76 36.07 0.64
N ARG A 120 -26.73 37.41 0.65
CA ARG A 120 -26.16 38.22 -0.43
C ARG A 120 -24.66 38.00 -0.59
N LEU A 121 -23.91 38.09 0.52
CA LEU A 121 -22.46 37.88 0.52
C LEU A 121 -22.12 36.42 0.17
N ALA A 122 -22.86 35.44 0.69
CA ALA A 122 -22.66 34.05 0.35
C ALA A 122 -22.82 33.78 -1.16
N LYS A 123 -23.82 34.39 -1.82
CA LYS A 123 -23.99 34.29 -3.28
C LYS A 123 -22.79 34.90 -4.03
N GLU A 124 -22.23 36.00 -3.54
CA GLU A 124 -21.02 36.60 -4.11
C GLU A 124 -19.81 35.67 -3.97
N ILE A 125 -19.57 35.15 -2.77
CA ILE A 125 -18.52 34.18 -2.47
C ILE A 125 -18.61 32.95 -3.39
N VAL A 126 -19.82 32.37 -3.51
CA VAL A 126 -20.07 31.21 -4.37
C VAL A 126 -19.78 31.54 -5.83
N ARG A 127 -20.21 32.72 -6.33
CA ARG A 127 -19.92 33.13 -7.71
C ARG A 127 -18.41 33.25 -7.95
N VAL A 128 -17.69 33.92 -7.06
CA VAL A 128 -16.23 34.11 -7.17
C VAL A 128 -15.54 32.75 -7.16
N TRP A 129 -15.89 31.87 -6.21
CA TRP A 129 -15.32 30.52 -6.12
C TRP A 129 -15.61 29.66 -7.36
N LEU A 130 -16.81 29.77 -7.93
CA LEU A 130 -17.16 28.98 -9.12
C LEU A 130 -16.44 29.44 -10.39
N THR A 131 -16.14 30.73 -10.49
CA THR A 131 -15.58 31.36 -11.69
C THR A 131 -14.06 31.54 -11.65
N THR A 132 -13.45 31.48 -10.46
CA THR A 132 -11.99 31.63 -10.32
C THR A 132 -11.24 30.39 -10.85
N PRO A 133 -10.37 30.54 -11.86
CA PRO A 133 -9.54 29.45 -12.35
C PRO A 133 -8.39 29.13 -11.40
N PHE A 134 -7.89 27.90 -11.46
CA PHE A 134 -6.66 27.54 -10.74
C PHE A 134 -5.44 28.19 -11.43
N ALA A 135 -4.58 28.86 -10.65
CA ALA A 135 -3.44 29.61 -11.19
C ALA A 135 -2.27 28.72 -11.67
N GLY A 136 -2.17 27.48 -11.22
CA GLY A 136 -1.06 26.59 -11.59
C GLY A 136 0.30 27.06 -11.07
N GLY A 137 1.37 26.86 -11.85
CA GLY A 137 2.74 27.26 -11.49
C GLY A 137 3.17 26.79 -10.10
N ARG A 138 3.62 27.71 -9.24
CA ARG A 138 4.05 27.41 -7.86
C ARG A 138 2.98 26.74 -7.00
N HIS A 139 1.70 26.95 -7.32
CA HIS A 139 0.58 26.39 -6.58
C HIS A 139 0.42 24.90 -6.88
N ARG A 140 0.62 24.48 -8.14
CA ARG A 140 0.62 23.06 -8.53
C ARG A 140 1.67 22.27 -7.76
N ARG A 141 2.88 22.81 -7.62
CA ARG A 141 3.95 22.20 -6.81
C ARG A 141 3.52 21.93 -5.37
N ARG A 142 2.80 22.87 -4.74
CA ARG A 142 2.29 22.70 -3.36
C ARG A 142 1.14 21.69 -3.29
N LEU A 143 0.31 21.59 -4.33
CA LEU A 143 -0.71 20.54 -4.40
C LEU A 143 -0.10 19.14 -4.49
N GLU A 144 0.99 18.97 -5.25
CA GLU A 144 1.70 17.69 -5.26
C GLU A 144 2.27 17.37 -3.88
N GLN A 145 2.80 18.35 -3.14
CA GLN A 145 3.23 18.15 -1.75
C GLN A 145 2.07 17.72 -0.84
N ILE A 146 0.89 18.37 -0.95
CA ILE A 146 -0.30 17.98 -0.20
C ILE A 146 -0.72 16.55 -0.56
N LYS A 147 -0.73 16.20 -1.85
CA LYS A 147 -1.03 14.85 -2.33
C LYS A 147 -0.05 13.82 -1.79
N THR A 148 1.25 14.15 -1.72
CA THR A 148 2.25 13.31 -1.07
C THR A 148 1.94 13.13 0.41
N LEU A 149 1.56 14.18 1.14
CA LEU A 149 1.15 14.05 2.55
C LEU A 149 -0.12 13.19 2.71
N GLU A 150 -1.11 13.36 1.83
CA GLU A 150 -2.34 12.54 1.82
C GLU A 150 -2.02 11.05 1.60
N THR A 151 -1.05 10.74 0.75
CA THR A 151 -0.66 9.36 0.41
C THR A 151 0.27 8.76 1.48
N ASN A 152 1.17 9.56 2.05
CA ASN A 152 2.24 9.06 2.91
C ASN A 152 1.87 9.09 4.41
N ASN A 153 1.03 10.03 4.85
CA ASN A 153 0.68 10.23 6.27
C ASN A 153 -0.72 9.71 6.66
N CYS A 154 -1.60 9.40 5.70
CA CYS A 154 -2.79 8.62 6.02
C CYS A 154 -2.37 7.14 6.11
N LEU A 155 -2.21 6.64 7.34
CA LEU A 155 -1.90 5.24 7.72
C LEU A 155 -2.82 4.15 7.11
N HIS A 156 -3.69 4.47 6.14
CA HIS A 156 -4.83 3.65 5.78
C HIS A 156 -4.85 3.04 4.38
N ARG A 157 -3.90 3.32 3.49
CA ARG A 157 -3.83 2.63 2.18
C ARG A 157 -2.43 2.48 1.59
N ARG A 158 -1.42 2.11 2.39
CA ARG A 158 -0.17 1.61 1.81
C ARG A 158 -0.47 0.28 1.13
N LYS A 159 -0.22 0.17 -0.18
CA LYS A 159 -0.43 -1.11 -0.87
C LYS A 159 0.45 -2.15 -0.20
N THR A 160 -0.14 -3.29 0.11
CA THR A 160 0.56 -4.44 0.66
C THR A 160 0.57 -5.52 -0.40
N TYR A 161 1.75 -5.98 -0.76
CA TYR A 161 2.00 -7.07 -1.67
C TYR A 161 2.22 -8.33 -0.85
N ASP A 162 1.42 -9.36 -1.10
CA ASP A 162 1.72 -10.70 -0.62
C ASP A 162 2.68 -11.35 -1.59
N ILE A 163 3.90 -11.60 -1.15
CA ILE A 163 4.97 -12.17 -1.98
C ILE A 163 5.24 -13.63 -1.61
N SER A 164 4.23 -14.29 -1.02
CA SER A 164 4.29 -15.67 -0.60
C SER A 164 3.67 -16.59 -1.64
N LEU A 165 4.29 -17.74 -1.89
CA LEU A 165 3.69 -18.83 -2.63
C LEU A 165 2.56 -19.49 -1.84
N THR A 166 1.54 -19.94 -2.58
CA THR A 166 0.49 -20.77 -2.00
C THR A 166 1.04 -22.18 -1.77
N ILE A 167 0.98 -22.67 -0.54
CA ILE A 167 1.32 -24.06 -0.20
C ILE A 167 0.18 -24.96 -0.67
N HIS A 168 0.49 -25.91 -1.56
CA HIS A 168 -0.46 -26.91 -2.02
C HIS A 168 0.24 -28.23 -2.41
N PRO A 169 -0.46 -29.37 -2.35
CA PRO A 169 0.07 -30.63 -2.87
C PRO A 169 0.48 -30.52 -4.34
N GLY A 170 1.62 -31.10 -4.71
CA GLY A 170 2.14 -31.10 -6.08
C GLY A 170 2.75 -29.78 -6.55
N MET A 171 2.96 -28.81 -5.66
CA MET A 171 3.83 -27.67 -5.97
C MET A 171 5.29 -28.10 -6.13
N LEU A 172 6.11 -27.21 -6.69
CA LEU A 172 7.54 -27.44 -6.83
C LEU A 172 8.21 -27.45 -5.44
N VAL A 173 9.05 -28.46 -5.20
CA VAL A 173 9.92 -28.61 -4.03
C VAL A 173 11.33 -28.93 -4.48
N TRP A 174 12.31 -28.75 -3.60
CA TRP A 174 13.68 -29.11 -3.93
C TRP A 174 13.80 -30.64 -4.17
N PRO A 175 14.64 -31.10 -5.14
CA PRO A 175 14.82 -32.52 -5.36
C PRO A 175 15.31 -33.27 -4.11
N GLY A 176 14.52 -34.25 -3.67
CA GLY A 176 14.82 -35.05 -2.48
C GLY A 176 14.09 -34.58 -1.22
N ASP A 177 13.48 -33.40 -1.23
CA ASP A 177 12.71 -32.90 -0.10
C ASP A 177 11.39 -33.66 0.10
N PRO A 178 10.84 -33.65 1.33
CA PRO A 178 9.53 -34.23 1.60
C PRO A 178 8.43 -33.63 0.72
N PRO A 179 7.54 -34.44 0.13
CA PRO A 179 6.38 -33.92 -0.56
C PRO A 179 5.40 -33.28 0.42
N ILE A 180 4.56 -32.38 -0.09
CA ILE A 180 3.50 -31.74 0.69
C ILE A 180 2.22 -32.55 0.60
N THR A 181 1.65 -32.89 1.75
CA THR A 181 0.29 -33.45 1.85
C THR A 181 -0.58 -32.60 2.76
N ILE A 182 -1.85 -32.49 2.38
CA ILE A 182 -2.91 -31.88 3.19
C ILE A 182 -4.03 -32.89 3.26
N ASP A 183 -4.00 -33.71 4.31
CA ASP A 183 -4.91 -34.83 4.47
C ASP A 183 -6.10 -34.41 5.35
N THR A 184 -7.32 -34.75 4.95
CA THR A 184 -8.51 -34.48 5.77
C THR A 184 -8.59 -35.50 6.90
N VAL A 185 -8.59 -35.04 8.15
CA VAL A 185 -8.73 -35.86 9.36
C VAL A 185 -10.20 -35.98 9.77
N THR A 186 -10.91 -34.85 9.78
CA THR A 186 -12.37 -34.78 10.03
C THR A 186 -13.01 -33.81 9.03
N SER A 187 -14.30 -34.01 8.73
CA SER A 187 -15.02 -33.16 7.80
C SER A 187 -16.48 -32.98 8.19
N ILE A 188 -16.94 -31.73 8.16
CA ILE A 188 -18.36 -31.39 8.35
C ILE A 188 -19.23 -32.11 7.31
N ALA A 189 -18.72 -32.28 6.09
CA ALA A 189 -19.44 -33.02 5.04
C ALA A 189 -19.60 -34.52 5.37
N MET A 190 -18.78 -35.06 6.28
CA MET A 190 -18.89 -36.43 6.80
C MET A 190 -19.66 -36.50 8.13
N GLY A 191 -20.22 -35.39 8.61
CA GLY A 191 -21.00 -35.32 9.85
C GLY A 191 -20.20 -34.92 11.09
N ASP A 192 -18.91 -34.57 10.96
CA ASP A 192 -18.11 -34.06 12.07
C ASP A 192 -18.49 -32.62 12.43
N SER A 193 -18.10 -32.16 13.63
CA SER A 193 -18.39 -30.79 14.09
C SER A 193 -17.49 -29.72 13.45
N SER A 194 -16.37 -30.13 12.85
CA SER A 194 -15.40 -29.23 12.23
C SER A 194 -14.56 -29.93 11.16
N ASN A 195 -14.00 -29.15 10.24
CA ASN A 195 -12.99 -29.63 9.31
C ASN A 195 -11.62 -29.54 9.99
N VAL A 196 -10.92 -30.66 10.08
CA VAL A 196 -9.55 -30.72 10.60
C VAL A 196 -8.68 -31.38 9.54
N SER A 197 -7.53 -30.79 9.26
CA SER A 197 -6.56 -31.30 8.30
C SER A 197 -5.21 -31.52 8.95
N LEU A 198 -4.49 -32.54 8.48
CA LEU A 198 -3.09 -32.78 8.77
C LEU A 198 -2.27 -32.17 7.64
N LEU A 199 -1.33 -31.29 7.98
CA LEU A 199 -0.34 -30.75 7.06
C LEU A 199 0.99 -31.44 7.32
N HIS A 200 1.52 -32.15 6.32
CA HIS A 200 2.88 -32.69 6.32
C HIS A 200 3.69 -31.95 5.25
N THR A 201 4.77 -31.28 5.65
CA THR A 201 5.56 -30.39 4.80
C THR A 201 6.99 -30.31 5.31
N GLY A 202 7.95 -30.06 4.40
CA GLY A 202 9.31 -29.69 4.77
C GLY A 202 9.36 -28.28 5.36
N THR A 203 10.44 -27.99 6.11
CA THR A 203 10.73 -26.65 6.65
C THR A 203 11.17 -25.66 5.56
N HIS A 204 11.73 -26.17 4.47
CA HIS A 204 12.21 -25.42 3.30
C HIS A 204 11.24 -25.46 2.11
N THR A 205 9.94 -25.46 2.42
CA THR A 205 8.88 -25.56 1.43
C THR A 205 8.26 -24.20 1.11
N ALA A 206 8.00 -23.96 -0.18
CA ALA A 206 7.37 -22.73 -0.67
C ALA A 206 8.18 -21.50 -0.28
N THR A 207 7.49 -20.40 0.06
CA THR A 207 8.16 -19.24 0.67
C THR A 207 8.56 -19.57 2.10
N HIS A 208 9.85 -19.52 2.39
CA HIS A 208 10.39 -19.95 3.68
C HIS A 208 11.64 -19.16 4.05
N ILE A 209 12.08 -19.38 5.29
CA ILE A 209 13.28 -18.78 5.85
C ILE A 209 14.26 -19.88 6.24
N ASP A 210 15.53 -19.67 5.92
CA ASP A 210 16.62 -20.47 6.46
C ASP A 210 17.21 -19.78 7.69
N ALA A 211 17.29 -20.53 8.79
CA ALA A 211 18.06 -20.13 9.96
C ALA A 211 19.51 -20.64 9.81
N PRO A 212 20.47 -20.08 10.57
CA PRO A 212 21.86 -20.53 10.51
C PRO A 212 22.02 -22.04 10.67
N ARG A 213 21.16 -22.68 11.48
CA ARG A 213 21.18 -24.13 11.74
C ARG A 213 21.03 -24.99 10.49
N HIS A 214 20.45 -24.46 9.41
CA HIS A 214 20.29 -25.18 8.16
C HIS A 214 21.63 -25.67 7.57
N PHE A 215 22.66 -24.82 7.59
CA PHE A 215 24.00 -25.17 7.07
C PHE A 215 25.12 -25.09 8.10
N ILE A 216 24.91 -24.46 9.26
CA ILE A 216 25.94 -24.23 10.27
C ILE A 216 25.68 -25.13 11.50
N PRO A 217 26.46 -26.23 11.66
CA PRO A 217 26.27 -27.17 12.76
C PRO A 217 26.34 -26.50 14.13
N GLY A 218 25.36 -26.80 14.99
CA GLY A 218 25.31 -26.31 16.38
C GLY A 218 24.89 -24.84 16.54
N SER A 219 24.56 -24.15 15.45
CA SER A 219 24.04 -22.78 15.50
C SER A 219 22.55 -22.72 15.88
N ALA A 220 22.07 -21.51 16.13
CA ALA A 220 20.70 -21.24 16.58
C ALA A 220 19.65 -21.59 15.51
N GLY A 221 18.52 -22.13 15.96
CA GLY A 221 17.36 -22.41 15.12
C GLY A 221 16.47 -21.19 14.87
N ILE A 222 15.47 -21.35 14.01
CA ILE A 222 14.56 -20.28 13.56
C ILE A 222 13.81 -19.61 14.71
N ASP A 223 13.47 -20.35 15.77
CA ASP A 223 12.78 -19.84 16.96
C ASP A 223 13.58 -18.82 17.78
N SER A 224 14.90 -18.77 17.57
CA SER A 224 15.82 -17.82 18.21
C SER A 224 16.08 -16.57 17.37
N THR A 225 15.55 -16.50 16.14
CA THR A 225 15.75 -15.34 15.26
C THR A 225 15.03 -14.11 15.80
N ALA A 226 15.76 -13.00 15.93
CA ALA A 226 15.19 -11.75 16.43
C ALA A 226 14.16 -11.20 15.41
N PRO A 227 12.91 -10.91 15.84
CA PRO A 227 11.88 -10.38 14.94
C PRO A 227 12.29 -9.08 14.22
N GLY A 228 13.16 -8.29 14.87
CA GLY A 228 13.71 -7.07 14.29
C GLY A 228 14.55 -7.30 13.03
N VAL A 229 15.09 -8.50 12.77
CA VAL A 229 15.79 -8.82 11.51
C VAL A 229 14.79 -9.14 10.39
N LEU A 230 13.67 -9.78 10.75
CA LEU A 230 12.65 -10.28 9.82
C LEU A 230 11.67 -9.20 9.33
N MET A 231 11.62 -8.06 10.02
CA MET A 231 10.71 -6.96 9.71
C MET A 231 11.44 -5.62 9.69
N GLY A 232 11.00 -4.72 8.81
CA GLY A 232 11.51 -3.34 8.74
C GLY A 232 11.89 -2.91 7.32
N PRO A 233 12.62 -1.79 7.18
CA PRO A 233 13.00 -1.26 5.88
C PRO A 233 13.73 -2.30 5.03
N ALA A 234 13.30 -2.42 3.78
CA ALA A 234 13.84 -3.33 2.78
C ALA A 234 13.85 -2.69 1.41
N ARG A 235 14.78 -3.13 0.57
CA ARG A 235 14.85 -2.73 -0.84
C ARG A 235 14.58 -3.95 -1.71
N LEU A 236 13.66 -3.80 -2.66
CA LEU A 236 13.47 -4.76 -3.74
C LEU A 236 14.17 -4.26 -4.99
N CYS A 237 15.13 -5.04 -5.49
CA CYS A 237 15.79 -4.81 -6.77
C CYS A 237 15.26 -5.82 -7.80
N GLN A 238 14.78 -5.33 -8.94
CA GLN A 238 14.40 -6.17 -10.08
C GLN A 238 15.57 -6.26 -11.05
N ILE A 239 16.19 -7.44 -11.15
CA ILE A 239 17.39 -7.71 -11.94
C ILE A 239 17.01 -8.63 -13.11
N ALA A 240 16.66 -8.02 -14.24
CA ALA A 240 16.23 -8.75 -15.42
C ALA A 240 17.41 -9.41 -16.16
N GLY A 241 17.19 -10.63 -16.68
CA GLY A 241 18.09 -11.29 -17.63
C GLY A 241 19.41 -11.83 -17.07
N VAL A 242 19.59 -11.84 -15.74
CA VAL A 242 20.79 -12.35 -15.10
C VAL A 242 20.66 -13.85 -14.80
N HIS A 243 21.71 -14.61 -15.12
CA HIS A 243 21.85 -16.03 -14.77
C HIS A 243 22.68 -16.23 -13.49
N HIS A 244 23.56 -15.28 -13.16
CA HIS A 244 24.45 -15.34 -12.00
C HIS A 244 24.56 -13.95 -11.37
N ILE A 245 24.14 -13.81 -10.12
CA ILE A 245 24.26 -12.57 -9.36
C ILE A 245 25.65 -12.58 -8.72
N ASN A 246 26.58 -11.88 -9.36
CA ASN A 246 27.96 -11.69 -8.88
C ASN A 246 28.15 -10.32 -8.24
N ARG A 247 29.32 -10.10 -7.64
CA ARG A 247 29.63 -8.84 -6.96
C ARG A 247 29.41 -7.63 -7.87
N LYS A 248 29.82 -7.71 -9.13
CA LYS A 248 29.66 -6.62 -10.10
C LYS A 248 28.19 -6.25 -10.30
N VAL A 249 27.31 -7.25 -10.44
CA VAL A 249 25.86 -7.01 -10.54
C VAL A 249 25.33 -6.27 -9.31
N LEU A 250 25.80 -6.64 -8.11
CA LEU A 250 25.38 -5.99 -6.87
C LEU A 250 25.98 -4.59 -6.69
N GLU A 251 27.19 -4.33 -7.17
CA GLU A 251 27.84 -3.02 -7.15
C GLU A 251 27.15 -2.00 -8.08
N GLU A 252 26.42 -2.48 -9.10
CA GLU A 252 25.58 -1.64 -9.97
C GLU A 252 24.25 -1.23 -9.30
N LEU A 253 23.90 -1.80 -8.14
CA LEU A 253 22.69 -1.48 -7.39
C LEU A 253 22.93 -0.37 -6.35
N GLU A 254 21.94 0.49 -6.14
CA GLU A 254 21.97 1.50 -5.09
C GLU A 254 21.66 0.87 -3.72
N LEU A 255 22.68 0.37 -3.00
CA LEU A 255 22.54 -0.31 -1.71
C LEU A 255 23.04 0.42 -0.44
N PRO A 256 23.37 1.73 -0.42
CA PRO A 256 23.89 2.35 0.81
C PRO A 256 22.84 2.35 1.92
N GLY A 257 23.19 1.79 3.09
CA GLY A 257 22.32 1.71 4.27
C GLY A 257 21.20 0.66 4.18
N VAL A 258 21.13 -0.12 3.11
CA VAL A 258 20.19 -1.24 2.99
C VAL A 258 20.61 -2.35 3.95
N THR A 259 19.66 -2.89 4.71
CA THR A 259 19.89 -4.03 5.63
C THR A 259 19.07 -5.26 5.27
N ARG A 260 18.04 -5.11 4.44
CA ARG A 260 17.20 -6.20 3.92
C ARG A 260 17.06 -6.02 2.42
N LEU A 261 17.54 -6.98 1.65
CA LEU A 261 17.57 -6.92 0.21
C LEU A 261 16.74 -8.05 -0.36
N LEU A 262 15.79 -7.75 -1.24
CA LEU A 262 15.08 -8.73 -2.02
C LEU A 262 15.50 -8.61 -3.48
N LEU A 263 15.78 -9.75 -4.10
CA LEU A 263 16.26 -9.84 -5.47
C LEU A 263 15.18 -10.53 -6.32
N GLY A 264 14.45 -9.72 -7.08
CA GLY A 264 13.55 -10.22 -8.13
C GLY A 264 14.34 -10.46 -9.41
N THR A 265 14.13 -11.61 -10.04
CA THR A 265 14.91 -12.05 -11.19
C THR A 265 14.00 -12.69 -12.25
N ARG A 266 14.59 -13.39 -13.23
CA ARG A 266 13.84 -14.25 -14.15
C ARG A 266 13.18 -15.45 -13.44
N ASN A 267 13.60 -15.77 -12.23
CA ASN A 267 13.17 -16.96 -11.50
C ASN A 267 11.69 -16.92 -11.08
N SER A 268 11.13 -15.73 -10.87
CA SER A 268 9.71 -15.53 -10.59
C SER A 268 8.78 -16.21 -11.62
N VAL A 269 9.23 -16.37 -12.88
CA VAL A 269 8.49 -17.10 -13.91
C VAL A 269 8.64 -18.62 -13.74
N PHE A 270 9.82 -19.08 -13.32
CA PHE A 270 10.15 -20.50 -13.17
C PHE A 270 9.49 -21.12 -11.94
N ILE A 271 9.43 -20.38 -10.83
CA ILE A 271 8.87 -20.88 -9.56
C ILE A 271 7.38 -21.23 -9.66
N LYS A 272 6.68 -20.69 -10.66
CA LYS A 272 5.27 -20.98 -10.98
C LYS A 272 5.08 -22.19 -11.90
N LYS A 273 6.16 -22.78 -12.42
CA LYS A 273 6.11 -23.96 -13.28
C LYS A 273 6.04 -25.24 -12.46
N LYS A 274 5.56 -26.31 -13.09
CA LYS A 274 5.56 -27.67 -12.50
C LYS A 274 6.90 -28.39 -12.60
N GLN A 275 7.76 -27.95 -13.52
CA GLN A 275 9.06 -28.54 -13.75
C GLN A 275 10.14 -27.63 -13.18
N LEU A 276 11.11 -28.25 -12.50
CA LEU A 276 12.27 -27.57 -11.96
C LEU A 276 13.11 -27.00 -13.10
N GLU A 277 13.47 -25.73 -13.00
CA GLU A 277 14.49 -25.12 -13.82
C GLU A 277 15.81 -25.23 -13.07
N LEU A 278 16.87 -25.69 -13.74
CA LEU A 278 18.20 -25.85 -13.13
C LEU A 278 19.12 -24.68 -13.47
N ASP A 279 18.87 -24.00 -14.59
CA ASP A 279 19.51 -22.72 -14.94
C ASP A 279 18.64 -21.56 -14.42
N TYR A 280 18.57 -21.43 -13.10
CA TYR A 280 17.96 -20.26 -12.44
C TYR A 280 19.05 -19.28 -12.00
N ALA A 281 18.66 -18.03 -11.75
CA ALA A 281 19.54 -17.02 -11.19
C ALA A 281 19.89 -17.34 -9.74
N PHE A 282 21.17 -17.36 -9.38
CA PHE A 282 21.65 -17.61 -8.02
C PHE A 282 22.69 -16.56 -7.58
N ILE A 283 23.01 -16.53 -6.29
CA ILE A 283 24.06 -15.68 -5.72
C ILE A 283 25.38 -16.44 -5.71
N SER A 284 26.38 -15.88 -6.38
CA SER A 284 27.74 -16.44 -6.39
C SER A 284 28.51 -16.14 -5.10
N GLU A 285 29.61 -16.86 -4.87
CA GLU A 285 30.40 -16.75 -3.64
C GLU A 285 30.91 -15.33 -3.36
N ASP A 286 31.43 -14.62 -4.37
CA ASP A 286 31.92 -13.25 -4.24
C ASP A 286 30.79 -12.26 -3.94
N ALA A 287 29.60 -12.49 -4.50
CA ALA A 287 28.40 -11.73 -4.16
C ALA A 287 27.95 -11.97 -2.72
N ALA A 288 27.95 -13.21 -2.24
CA ALA A 288 27.61 -13.53 -0.86
C ALA A 288 28.54 -12.81 0.14
N ARG A 289 29.86 -12.82 -0.13
CA ARG A 289 30.84 -12.07 0.68
C ARG A 289 30.56 -10.57 0.64
N TYR A 290 30.30 -10.02 -0.54
CA TYR A 290 29.99 -8.60 -0.70
C TYR A 290 28.75 -8.18 0.08
N LEU A 291 27.67 -8.97 0.07
CA LEU A 291 26.46 -8.69 0.86
C LEU A 291 26.74 -8.62 2.37
N VAL A 292 27.59 -9.51 2.87
CA VAL A 292 28.04 -9.49 4.28
C VAL A 292 28.86 -8.22 4.55
N ASP A 293 29.82 -7.89 3.68
CA ASP A 293 30.71 -6.74 3.82
C ASP A 293 29.95 -5.40 3.89
N ILE A 294 28.90 -5.24 3.08
CA ILE A 294 28.07 -4.02 3.09
C ILE A 294 27.01 -4.01 4.21
N GLY A 295 26.94 -5.06 5.03
CA GLY A 295 26.11 -5.10 6.23
C GLY A 295 24.67 -5.56 6.02
N ILE A 296 24.37 -6.30 4.95
CA ILE A 296 23.06 -6.95 4.79
C ILE A 296 22.81 -7.91 5.95
N LYS A 297 21.57 -7.94 6.44
CA LYS A 297 21.10 -8.79 7.54
C LYS A 297 20.04 -9.80 7.10
N LEU A 298 19.35 -9.52 6.00
CA LEU A 298 18.44 -10.45 5.36
C LEU A 298 18.56 -10.31 3.85
N VAL A 299 18.65 -11.43 3.15
CA VAL A 299 18.57 -11.48 1.68
C VAL A 299 17.45 -12.41 1.26
N GLY A 300 16.64 -11.98 0.29
CA GLY A 300 15.56 -12.78 -0.26
C GLY A 300 15.71 -12.99 -1.76
N ILE A 301 15.32 -14.18 -2.24
CA ILE A 301 15.37 -14.55 -3.66
C ILE A 301 14.06 -15.20 -4.12
N ASP A 302 13.73 -15.02 -5.39
CA ASP A 302 12.52 -15.51 -6.04
C ASP A 302 12.64 -16.92 -6.65
N TYR A 303 13.40 -17.81 -5.99
CA TYR A 303 13.49 -19.22 -6.37
C TYR A 303 13.61 -20.16 -5.18
N LEU A 304 13.58 -21.47 -5.44
CA LEU A 304 13.72 -22.50 -4.42
C LEU A 304 15.07 -22.53 -3.71
N SER A 305 16.08 -21.85 -4.25
CA SER A 305 17.37 -21.72 -3.60
C SER A 305 18.09 -20.45 -4.04
N ILE A 306 18.90 -19.89 -3.14
CA ILE A 306 19.84 -18.81 -3.42
C ILE A 306 21.17 -19.32 -4.04
N GLU A 307 21.40 -20.62 -3.97
CA GLU A 307 22.64 -21.30 -4.38
C GLU A 307 22.58 -21.83 -5.81
N GLU A 308 23.74 -22.05 -6.42
CA GLU A 308 23.84 -22.77 -7.69
C GLU A 308 23.41 -24.24 -7.53
N TYR A 309 22.63 -24.75 -8.49
CA TYR A 309 22.18 -26.14 -8.44
C TYR A 309 23.37 -27.13 -8.37
N SER A 310 23.34 -28.02 -7.38
CA SER A 310 24.38 -29.02 -7.12
C SER A 310 25.78 -28.45 -6.88
N LYS A 311 25.89 -27.20 -6.40
CA LYS A 311 27.17 -26.60 -6.02
C LYS A 311 27.76 -27.29 -4.80
N GLU A 312 28.95 -27.86 -4.96
CA GLU A 312 29.68 -28.45 -3.86
C GLU A 312 30.01 -27.40 -2.78
N GLY A 313 29.72 -27.74 -1.53
CA GLY A 313 30.05 -26.90 -0.37
C GLY A 313 29.09 -25.75 -0.09
N HIS A 314 28.07 -25.51 -0.92
CA HIS A 314 27.03 -24.49 -0.70
C HIS A 314 27.58 -23.15 -0.19
N PRO A 315 28.53 -22.53 -0.93
CA PRO A 315 29.24 -21.34 -0.47
C PRO A 315 28.31 -20.17 -0.15
N ALA A 316 27.24 -19.95 -0.91
CA ALA A 316 26.32 -18.84 -0.69
C ALA A 316 25.63 -18.98 0.67
N HIS A 317 25.03 -20.14 0.96
CA HIS A 317 24.41 -20.43 2.25
C HIS A 317 25.41 -20.32 3.40
N ASN A 318 26.57 -20.98 3.29
CA ASN A 318 27.56 -21.00 4.37
C ASN A 318 28.08 -19.60 4.72
N ILE A 319 28.35 -18.77 3.72
CA ILE A 319 28.85 -17.41 3.92
C ILE A 319 27.78 -16.53 4.57
N LEU A 320 26.56 -16.55 4.03
CA LEU A 320 25.47 -15.70 4.51
C LEU A 320 25.01 -16.13 5.91
N LEU A 321 24.64 -17.40 6.07
CA LEU A 321 24.17 -17.95 7.34
C LEU A 321 25.27 -17.95 8.41
N GLY A 322 26.52 -18.24 8.03
CA GLY A 322 27.68 -18.17 8.93
C GLY A 322 27.96 -16.77 9.46
N ALA A 323 27.61 -15.72 8.69
CA ALA A 323 27.66 -14.34 9.13
C ALA A 323 26.39 -13.87 9.86
N GLY A 324 25.40 -14.76 10.06
CA GLY A 324 24.12 -14.44 10.68
C GLY A 324 23.16 -13.66 9.78
N VAL A 325 23.39 -13.65 8.46
CA VAL A 325 22.43 -13.13 7.47
C VAL A 325 21.32 -14.15 7.29
N ILE A 326 20.08 -13.72 7.44
CA ILE A 326 18.91 -14.57 7.23
C ILE A 326 18.61 -14.67 5.72
N ILE A 327 18.28 -15.88 5.25
CA ILE A 327 17.92 -16.12 3.85
C ILE A 327 16.41 -16.34 3.77
N VAL A 328 15.76 -15.74 2.79
CA VAL A 328 14.35 -15.96 2.47
C VAL A 328 14.24 -16.46 1.04
N GLU A 329 13.76 -17.67 0.86
CA GLU A 329 13.66 -18.31 -0.45
C GLU A 329 12.20 -18.48 -0.84
N GLY A 330 11.99 -18.74 -2.13
CA GLY A 330 10.68 -19.01 -2.70
C GLY A 330 9.74 -17.81 -2.74
N LEU A 331 10.24 -16.59 -2.92
CA LEU A 331 9.41 -15.38 -3.03
C LEU A 331 8.72 -15.28 -4.40
N ASP A 332 7.47 -14.80 -4.44
CA ASP A 332 6.83 -14.37 -5.69
C ASP A 332 6.94 -12.85 -5.86
N LEU A 333 7.88 -12.42 -6.70
CA LEU A 333 8.19 -11.01 -6.94
C LEU A 333 7.67 -10.50 -8.30
N THR A 334 6.82 -11.28 -8.98
CA THR A 334 6.42 -11.01 -10.38
C THR A 334 5.72 -9.65 -10.59
N GLU A 335 4.87 -9.24 -9.64
CA GLU A 335 4.01 -8.05 -9.78
C GLU A 335 4.42 -6.89 -8.86
N VAL A 336 5.63 -6.96 -8.30
CA VAL A 336 6.12 -5.97 -7.34
C VAL A 336 7.18 -5.09 -8.01
N PRO A 337 6.94 -3.77 -8.16
CA PRO A 337 7.94 -2.85 -8.69
C PRO A 337 9.20 -2.82 -7.84
N ALA A 338 10.35 -2.52 -8.45
CA ALA A 338 11.55 -2.20 -7.68
C ALA A 338 11.32 -0.94 -6.84
N GLY A 339 11.88 -0.91 -5.62
CA GLY A 339 11.70 0.22 -4.72
C GLY A 339 11.98 -0.10 -3.27
N ASP A 340 11.67 0.87 -2.42
CA ASP A 340 11.73 0.75 -0.98
C ASP A 340 10.39 0.32 -0.40
N TYR A 341 10.47 -0.55 0.60
CA TYR A 341 9.33 -1.16 1.24
C TYR A 341 9.62 -1.36 2.72
N GLU A 342 8.55 -1.61 3.45
CA GLU A 342 8.61 -2.28 4.74
C GLU A 342 8.37 -3.77 4.52
N LEU A 343 9.38 -4.59 4.81
CA LEU A 343 9.28 -6.04 4.82
C LEU A 343 8.58 -6.51 6.09
N ILE A 344 7.68 -7.47 5.93
CA ILE A 344 7.05 -8.22 7.02
C ILE A 344 7.22 -9.70 6.71
N CYS A 345 8.22 -10.36 7.31
CA CYS A 345 8.51 -11.78 7.11
C CYS A 345 8.17 -12.58 8.37
N LEU A 346 7.15 -13.45 8.31
CA LEU A 346 6.58 -14.12 9.48
C LEU A 346 6.69 -15.65 9.35
N PRO A 347 7.79 -16.26 9.83
CA PRO A 347 7.96 -17.71 9.85
C PRO A 347 7.17 -18.35 10.99
N LEU A 348 6.87 -19.65 10.84
CA LEU A 348 6.46 -20.46 11.99
C LEU A 348 7.58 -20.48 13.04
N LYS A 349 7.20 -20.36 14.31
CA LYS A 349 8.15 -20.43 15.43
C LYS A 349 8.42 -21.89 15.81
N LEU A 350 9.20 -22.58 14.98
CA LEU A 350 9.57 -23.98 15.19
C LEU A 350 10.78 -24.07 16.12
N LYS A 351 10.58 -24.71 17.29
CA LYS A 351 11.66 -24.90 18.27
C LYS A 351 12.82 -25.65 17.62
N ASP A 352 14.02 -25.08 17.71
CA ASP A 352 15.24 -25.70 17.18
C ASP A 352 15.20 -25.97 15.65
N GLY A 353 14.27 -25.34 14.91
CA GLY A 353 14.10 -25.56 13.48
C GLY A 353 15.28 -25.03 12.66
N ASP A 354 15.64 -25.75 11.59
CA ASP A 354 16.63 -25.34 10.58
C ASP A 354 16.10 -24.26 9.64
N GLY A 355 14.79 -24.26 9.40
CA GLY A 355 14.06 -23.22 8.71
C GLY A 355 12.59 -23.26 9.08
N ALA A 356 11.78 -22.45 8.39
CA ALA A 356 10.33 -22.54 8.48
C ALA A 356 9.64 -21.86 7.28
N PRO A 357 8.49 -22.41 6.82
CA PRO A 357 7.60 -21.69 5.93
C PRO A 357 7.17 -20.36 6.55
N ALA A 358 7.06 -19.33 5.71
CA ALA A 358 6.77 -17.97 6.14
C ALA A 358 5.71 -17.31 5.26
N ARG A 359 4.89 -16.47 5.88
CA ARG A 359 4.08 -15.50 5.14
C ARG A 359 4.84 -14.18 5.07
N VAL A 360 5.07 -13.71 3.85
CA VAL A 360 5.96 -12.58 3.58
C VAL A 360 5.20 -11.50 2.81
N PHE A 361 5.26 -10.27 3.32
CA PHE A 361 4.63 -9.11 2.70
C PHE A 361 5.63 -7.98 2.48
N LEU A 362 5.39 -7.20 1.43
CA LEU A 362 5.98 -5.88 1.24
C LEU A 362 4.89 -4.82 1.34
N ARG A 363 5.12 -3.81 2.17
CA ARG A 363 4.22 -2.65 2.32
C ARG A 363 4.92 -1.40 1.81
N GLU A 364 4.26 -0.64 0.93
CA GLU A 364 4.79 0.64 0.42
C GLU A 364 5.10 1.61 1.58
N VAL A 365 6.21 2.37 1.46
CA VAL A 365 6.70 3.30 2.52
C VAL A 365 6.45 4.77 2.25
#